data_AF-A0A915NR50-F1
#
_entry.id   AF-A0A915NR50-F1
#
_cell.length_a   1.000
_cell.length_b   1.000
_cell.length_c   1.000
_cell.angle_alpha   90.00
_cell.angle_beta   90.00
_cell.angle_gamma   90.00
#
_symmetry.space_group_name_H-M   'P 1'
#
loop_
_entity.id
_entity.type
_entity.pdbx_description
1 polymer ?
#
loop_
_entity_poly.entity_id
_entity_poly.type
_entity_poly.pdbx_seq_one_letter_code
_entity_poly.pdbx_strand_id
1 'polypeptide(L)'
;MTDPLRLTILRAHNNYRSQLAKGLVTDVTNKTLPPGKNIYKLVTEAVIGAPLSWWSEKDQCPINASKLHVTPEVFDKCGHMTTVAWSHTTQIGCGIQLCPAQDWCSGW
;
A
#
# COMPACT_ATOMS: atom_id res chain seq x y z
N MET A 1 20.15 2.25 2.62
CA MET A 1 19.19 3.05 1.80
C MET A 1 19.70 4.49 1.67
N THR A 2 19.49 5.15 0.53
CA THR A 2 19.86 6.57 0.29
C THR A 2 18.64 7.50 0.40
N ASP A 3 18.86 8.79 0.68
CA ASP A 3 17.79 9.78 0.89
C ASP A 3 16.87 10.04 -0.31
N PRO A 4 17.37 10.08 -1.57
CA PRO A 4 16.49 10.19 -2.73
C PRO A 4 15.52 9.02 -2.86
N LEU A 5 15.99 7.81 -2.51
CA LEU A 5 15.14 6.62 -2.48
C LEU A 5 14.05 6.83 -1.42
N ARG A 6 14.40 7.18 -0.18
CA ARG A 6 13.45 7.45 0.92
C ARG A 6 12.29 8.37 0.51
N LEU A 7 12.62 9.50 -0.14
CA LEU A 7 11.63 10.50 -0.54
C LEU A 7 10.67 10.01 -1.62
N THR A 8 11.13 9.13 -2.51
CA THR A 8 10.31 8.59 -3.60
C THR A 8 9.15 7.75 -3.03
N ILE A 9 9.44 6.90 -2.05
CA ILE A 9 8.42 6.08 -1.42
C ILE A 9 7.46 6.88 -0.58
N LEU A 10 8.00 7.82 0.19
CA LEU A 10 7.19 8.68 1.03
C LEU A 10 6.15 9.44 0.18
N ARG A 11 6.56 9.90 -1.01
CA ARG A 11 5.65 10.57 -1.95
C ARG A 11 4.64 9.59 -2.54
N ALA A 12 5.05 8.39 -2.94
CA ALA A 12 4.15 7.39 -3.51
C ALA A 12 3.04 6.97 -2.52
N HIS A 13 3.39 6.59 -1.28
CA HIS A 13 2.38 6.26 -0.24
C HIS A 13 1.43 7.41 0.04
N ASN A 14 1.97 8.62 0.21
CA ASN A 14 1.15 9.78 0.52
C ASN A 14 0.25 10.17 -0.66
N ASN A 15 0.68 9.91 -1.91
CA ASN A 15 -0.17 10.08 -3.09
C ASN A 15 -1.37 9.10 -3.05
N TYR A 16 -1.13 7.82 -2.78
CA TYR A 16 -2.20 6.82 -2.67
C TYR A 16 -3.18 7.12 -1.54
N ARG A 17 -2.66 7.45 -0.36
CA ARG A 17 -3.45 7.87 0.81
C ARG A 17 -4.28 9.11 0.51
N SER A 18 -3.72 10.09 -0.21
CA SER A 18 -4.45 11.28 -0.67
C SER A 18 -5.55 10.94 -1.68
N GLN A 19 -5.28 10.09 -2.67
CA GLN A 19 -6.29 9.68 -3.65
C GLN A 19 -7.45 8.93 -2.99
N LEU A 20 -7.15 8.03 -2.06
CA LEU A 20 -8.15 7.31 -1.27
C LEU A 20 -8.97 8.27 -0.40
N ALA A 21 -8.30 9.20 0.32
CA ALA A 21 -8.98 10.20 1.15
C ALA A 21 -9.97 11.06 0.34
N LYS A 22 -9.63 11.34 -0.93
CA LYS A 22 -10.47 12.11 -1.87
C LYS A 22 -11.56 11.26 -2.55
N GLY A 23 -11.60 9.96 -2.34
CA GLY A 23 -12.52 9.06 -3.05
C GLY A 23 -12.22 9.02 -4.55
N LEU A 24 -10.96 8.90 -4.94
CA LEU A 24 -10.54 8.81 -6.34
C LEU A 24 -10.09 7.40 -6.74
N VAL A 25 -10.11 6.46 -5.81
CA VAL A 25 -9.62 5.10 -5.99
C VAL A 25 -10.79 4.18 -6.27
N THR A 26 -10.71 3.37 -7.32
CA THR A 26 -11.73 2.36 -7.65
C THR A 26 -11.33 0.97 -7.18
N ASP A 27 -12.33 0.15 -6.89
CA ASP A 27 -12.20 -1.29 -6.66
C ASP A 27 -12.24 -2.08 -7.98
N VAL A 28 -12.16 -3.41 -7.85
CA VAL A 28 -12.17 -4.38 -8.95
C VAL A 28 -13.45 -4.33 -9.78
N THR A 29 -14.52 -3.76 -9.24
CA THR A 29 -15.84 -3.60 -9.89
C THR A 29 -16.01 -2.23 -10.53
N ASN A 30 -14.93 -1.43 -10.62
CA ASN A 30 -14.92 -0.03 -11.03
C ASN A 30 -15.73 0.91 -10.13
N LYS A 31 -16.10 0.47 -8.93
CA LYS A 31 -16.79 1.33 -7.97
C LYS A 31 -15.77 2.09 -7.13
N THR A 32 -16.02 3.38 -6.93
CA THR A 32 -15.16 4.21 -6.11
C THR A 32 -15.20 3.78 -4.65
N LEU A 33 -14.03 3.61 -4.04
CA LEU A 33 -13.87 3.40 -2.60
C LEU A 33 -14.34 4.65 -1.83
N PRO A 34 -14.98 4.49 -0.66
CA PRO A 34 -15.48 5.63 0.10
C PRO A 34 -14.34 6.59 0.51
N PRO A 35 -14.57 7.91 0.46
CA PRO A 35 -13.57 8.88 0.90
C PRO A 35 -13.30 8.73 2.40
N GLY A 36 -12.02 8.75 2.76
CA GLY A 36 -11.58 8.68 4.16
C GLY A 36 -11.43 10.06 4.81
N LYS A 37 -11.98 10.23 6.01
CA LYS A 37 -11.62 11.34 6.91
C LYS A 37 -10.44 10.91 7.79
N ASN A 38 -9.54 11.83 8.11
CA ASN A 38 -8.37 11.60 8.97
C ASN A 38 -7.37 10.55 8.47
N ILE A 39 -7.15 10.46 7.14
CA ILE A 39 -6.02 9.71 6.58
C ILE A 39 -4.77 10.58 6.69
N TYR A 40 -3.90 10.28 7.66
CA TYR A 40 -2.70 11.10 7.93
C TYR A 40 -1.60 10.90 6.89
N LYS A 41 -0.86 11.97 6.60
CA LYS A 41 0.37 11.93 5.82
C LYS A 41 1.45 11.19 6.61
N LEU A 42 2.06 10.18 6.01
CA LEU A 42 3.15 9.42 6.60
C LEU A 42 4.45 10.23 6.54
N VAL A 43 5.37 9.90 7.46
CA VAL A 43 6.74 10.39 7.52
C VAL A 43 7.72 9.20 7.54
N THR A 44 8.81 9.34 6.77
CA THR A 44 10.02 8.49 6.67
C THR A 44 9.87 7.04 6.13
N GLU A 45 10.93 6.23 6.28
CA GLU A 45 11.54 5.26 5.36
C GLU A 45 10.64 4.12 4.81
N ALA A 46 10.52 3.98 3.49
CA ALA A 46 10.11 2.71 2.88
C ALA A 46 10.75 2.51 1.49
N VAL A 47 10.68 1.34 0.84
CA VAL A 47 11.44 0.96 -0.40
C VAL A 47 10.51 0.84 -1.61
N ILE A 48 10.91 1.29 -2.82
CA ILE A 48 10.00 1.61 -3.95
C ILE A 48 9.10 0.46 -4.42
N GLY A 49 9.59 -0.78 -4.44
CA GLY A 49 8.86 -1.90 -5.03
C GLY A 49 7.70 -2.41 -4.19
N ALA A 50 7.89 -2.51 -2.87
CA ALA A 50 6.89 -3.10 -1.99
C ALA A 50 5.58 -2.29 -1.96
N PRO A 51 5.59 -0.96 -1.79
CA PRO A 51 4.38 -0.13 -1.74
C PRO A 51 3.58 -0.13 -3.04
N LEU A 52 4.27 -0.20 -4.19
CA LEU A 52 3.61 -0.31 -5.49
C LEU A 52 2.89 -1.65 -5.60
N SER A 53 3.58 -2.75 -5.29
CA SER A 53 2.99 -4.10 -5.28
C SER A 53 1.86 -4.22 -4.26
N TRP A 54 2.07 -3.77 -3.03
CA TRP A 54 1.06 -3.74 -1.96
C TRP A 54 -0.16 -2.94 -2.37
N TRP A 55 0.02 -1.76 -2.96
CA TRP A 55 -1.12 -0.96 -3.40
C TRP A 55 -1.88 -1.59 -4.57
N SER A 56 -1.19 -2.29 -5.47
CA SER A 56 -1.82 -2.99 -6.61
C SER A 56 -2.77 -4.11 -6.21
N GLU A 57 -2.65 -4.67 -4.99
CA GLU A 57 -3.58 -5.66 -4.46
C GLU A 57 -5.03 -5.15 -4.42
N LYS A 58 -5.25 -3.82 -4.43
CA LYS A 58 -6.59 -3.21 -4.52
C LYS A 58 -7.41 -3.72 -5.72
N ASP A 59 -6.73 -4.09 -6.81
CA ASP A 59 -7.36 -4.51 -8.07
C ASP A 59 -7.85 -5.96 -8.06
N GLN A 60 -7.59 -6.69 -6.97
CA GLN A 60 -8.09 -8.04 -6.70
C GLN A 60 -8.75 -8.16 -5.31
N CYS A 61 -8.90 -7.03 -4.60
CA CYS A 61 -9.29 -7.05 -3.21
C CYS A 61 -10.82 -7.15 -3.04
N PRO A 62 -11.35 -8.14 -2.31
CA PRO A 62 -12.79 -8.26 -2.04
C PRO A 62 -13.25 -7.30 -0.92
N ILE A 63 -12.65 -6.09 -0.84
CA ILE A 63 -13.12 -5.05 0.09
C ILE A 63 -14.47 -4.54 -0.40
N ASN A 64 -15.46 -4.65 0.48
CA ASN A 64 -16.76 -4.05 0.24
C ASN A 64 -16.67 -2.54 0.58
N ALA A 65 -16.85 -1.68 -0.42
CA ALA A 65 -16.84 -0.23 -0.25
C ALA A 65 -17.86 0.27 0.80
N SER A 66 -18.93 -0.47 1.07
CA SER A 66 -19.92 -0.15 2.10
C SER A 66 -19.54 -0.67 3.51
N LYS A 67 -18.52 -1.53 3.62
CA LYS A 67 -18.08 -2.15 4.88
C LYS A 67 -16.57 -2.41 4.85
N LEU A 68 -15.80 -1.39 5.24
CA LEU A 68 -14.34 -1.39 5.31
C LEU A 68 -13.81 -2.23 6.48
N HIS A 69 -14.10 -3.54 6.50
CA HIS A 69 -13.63 -4.48 7.51
C HIS A 69 -12.55 -5.38 6.91
N VAL A 70 -11.41 -5.52 7.58
CA VAL A 70 -10.39 -6.51 7.25
C VAL A 70 -10.85 -7.88 7.76
N THR A 71 -11.50 -8.65 6.88
CA THR A 71 -11.84 -10.06 7.14
C THR A 71 -10.64 -10.97 6.86
N PRO A 72 -10.66 -12.26 7.25
CA PRO A 72 -9.61 -13.20 6.87
C PRO A 72 -9.39 -13.30 5.36
N GLU A 73 -10.46 -13.27 4.56
CA GLU A 73 -10.34 -13.28 3.09
C GLU A 73 -9.66 -12.00 2.55
N VAL A 74 -10.01 -10.84 3.11
CA VAL A 74 -9.37 -9.56 2.75
C VAL A 74 -7.90 -9.56 3.18
N PHE A 75 -7.59 -10.09 4.36
CA PHE A 75 -6.21 -10.17 4.83
C PHE A 75 -5.34 -11.10 3.97
N ASP A 76 -5.89 -12.26 3.58
CA ASP A 76 -5.21 -13.24 2.72
C ASP A 76 -4.89 -12.68 1.34
N LYS A 77 -5.81 -11.89 0.75
CA LYS A 77 -5.65 -11.34 -0.61
C LYS A 77 -5.01 -9.95 -0.68
N CYS A 78 -5.19 -9.12 0.35
CA CYS A 78 -4.82 -7.69 0.32
C CYS A 78 -4.27 -7.18 1.66
N GLY A 79 -3.72 -8.07 2.50
CA GLY A 79 -3.17 -7.71 3.81
C GLY A 79 -2.19 -6.53 3.72
N HIS A 80 -1.34 -6.47 2.70
CA HIS A 80 -0.39 -5.38 2.57
C HIS A 80 -1.06 -4.05 2.19
N MET A 81 -1.99 -4.06 1.23
CA MET A 81 -2.78 -2.86 0.87
C MET A 81 -3.46 -2.24 2.09
N THR A 82 -4.03 -3.07 2.98
CA THR A 82 -4.73 -2.56 4.15
C THR A 82 -3.81 -1.76 5.08
N THR A 83 -2.55 -2.15 5.22
CA THR A 83 -1.55 -1.41 6.03
C THR A 83 -1.14 -0.09 5.38
N VAL A 84 -1.13 -0.01 4.05
CA VAL A 84 -0.90 1.24 3.29
C VAL A 84 -2.06 2.22 3.49
N ALA A 85 -3.30 1.71 3.50
CA ALA A 85 -4.53 2.49 3.64
C ALA A 85 -4.89 2.84 5.10
N TRP A 86 -4.24 2.22 6.10
CA TRP A 86 -4.64 2.31 7.49
C TRP A 86 -4.61 3.74 8.03
N SER A 87 -5.77 4.27 8.44
CA SER A 87 -5.92 5.69 8.80
C SER A 87 -5.07 6.06 10.01
N HIS A 88 -5.01 5.19 11.01
CA HIS A 88 -4.27 5.42 12.26
C HIS A 88 -2.75 5.23 12.14
N THR A 89 -2.25 4.71 11.02
CA THR A 89 -0.80 4.62 10.78
C THR A 89 -0.26 6.00 10.44
N THR A 90 0.78 6.43 11.17
CA THR A 90 1.38 7.77 11.05
C THR A 90 2.86 7.75 10.68
N GLN A 91 3.51 6.59 10.79
CA GLN A 91 4.95 6.41 10.55
C GLN A 91 5.17 5.18 9.70
N ILE A 92 6.25 5.18 8.92
CA ILE A 92 6.68 4.02 8.14
C ILE A 92 8.22 3.91 8.15
N GLY A 93 8.71 2.67 8.18
CA GLY A 93 10.13 2.29 8.21
C GLY A 93 10.38 1.08 7.31
N CYS A 94 11.48 1.04 6.54
CA CYS A 94 11.90 -0.15 5.79
C CYS A 94 13.41 -0.30 5.71
N GLY A 95 13.84 -1.56 5.64
CA GLY A 95 15.20 -1.98 5.31
C GLY A 95 15.30 -2.51 3.88
N ILE A 96 16.45 -2.28 3.24
CA ILE A 96 16.88 -2.97 2.02
C ILE A 96 18.19 -3.65 2.34
N GLN A 97 18.25 -4.94 2.08
CA GLN A 97 19.49 -5.67 1.93
C GLN A 97 19.57 -6.14 0.50
N LEU A 98 20.67 -5.83 -0.20
CA LEU A 98 20.98 -6.50 -1.45
C LEU A 98 21.54 -7.87 -1.09
N CYS A 99 20.77 -8.91 -1.39
CA CYS A 99 21.25 -10.29 -1.32
C CYS A 99 22.03 -10.61 -2.59
N PRO A 100 23.09 -11.44 -2.54
CA PRO A 100 23.61 -12.10 -3.73
C PRO A 100 22.45 -12.75 -4.50
N ALA A 101 22.58 -12.88 -5.83
CA ALA A 101 21.58 -13.59 -6.62
C ALA A 101 21.31 -14.96 -5.99
N GLN A 102 20.10 -15.15 -5.49
CA GLN A 102 19.70 -16.43 -4.92
C GLN A 102 19.40 -17.38 -6.08
N ASP A 103 20.04 -18.53 -6.04
CA ASP A 103 19.97 -19.65 -6.99
C ASP A 103 18.55 -20.18 -7.26
N TRP A 104 17.58 -19.86 -6.41
CA TRP A 104 16.17 -20.23 -6.62
C TRP A 104 15.36 -19.20 -7.43
N CYS A 105 15.92 -18.04 -7.78
CA CYS A 105 15.26 -17.05 -8.65
C CYS A 105 15.45 -17.33 -10.16
N SER A 106 16.22 -18.35 -10.54
CA SER A 106 16.48 -18.71 -11.95
C SER A 106 15.54 -19.78 -12.52
N GLY A 107 14.33 -19.91 -11.97
CA GLY A 107 13.42 -21.02 -12.28
C GLY A 107 11.95 -20.66 -12.49
N TRP A 108 11.64 -19.43 -12.91
CA TRP A 108 10.32 -19.03 -13.41
C TRP A 108 10.45 -18.33 -14.76
#